data_AF-A0A131Z8R7-F1
#
_entry.id   AF-A0A131Z8R7-F1
#
_cell.length_a   1.000
_cell.length_b   1.000
_cell.length_c   1.000
_cell.angle_alpha   90.00
_cell.angle_beta   90.00
_cell.angle_gamma   90.00
#
_symmetry.space_group_name_H-M   'P 1'
#
loop_
_entity.id
_entity.type
_entity.pdbx_description
1 polymer ?
#
loop_
_entity_poly.entity_id
_entity_poly.type
_entity_poly.pdbx_seq_one_letter_code
_entity_poly.pdbx_strand_id
1 'polypeptide(L)'
;DAPSYYLCSTQPETDFSSSWLVQVEGSRLVVLEPSELCVRSCRQVSVLLKANDVLYFSDTISKARSVPAHIGDEPSITYMGTFY
;
A
#
# COMPACT_ATOMS: atom_id res chain seq x y z
N ASP A 1 -5.21 17.57 -2.69
CA ASP A 1 -5.14 16.53 -3.73
C ASP A 1 -4.08 15.50 -3.38
N ALA A 2 -4.50 14.31 -2.93
CA ALA A 2 -3.59 13.19 -2.73
C ALA A 2 -3.45 12.41 -4.05
N PRO A 3 -2.24 12.00 -4.46
CA PRO A 3 -2.07 11.26 -5.71
C PRO A 3 -2.71 9.87 -5.60
N SER A 4 -3.67 9.58 -6.49
CA SER A 4 -4.29 8.26 -6.64
C SER A 4 -3.51 7.43 -7.67
N TYR A 5 -2.92 6.32 -7.23
CA TYR A 5 -2.22 5.38 -8.12
C TYR A 5 -3.16 4.23 -8.47
N TYR A 6 -3.62 4.16 -9.72
CA TYR A 6 -4.43 3.04 -10.20
C TYR A 6 -3.55 1.82 -10.45
N LEU A 7 -3.77 0.76 -9.69
CA LEU A 7 -2.97 -0.48 -9.74
C LEU A 7 -3.36 -1.42 -10.90
N CYS A 8 -4.54 -1.27 -11.50
CA CYS A 8 -5.05 -2.14 -12.55
C CYS A 8 -5.82 -1.35 -13.62
N SER A 9 -5.58 -1.65 -14.92
CA SER A 9 -6.21 -0.92 -16.04
C SER A 9 -7.55 -1.49 -16.52
N THR A 10 -8.01 -2.62 -15.97
CA THR A 10 -9.12 -3.40 -16.55
C THR A 10 -10.29 -3.70 -15.61
N GLN A 11 -10.41 -3.07 -14.45
CA GLN A 11 -11.55 -3.31 -13.55
C GLN A 11 -12.50 -2.10 -13.48
N PRO A 12 -13.79 -2.27 -13.84
CA PRO A 12 -14.77 -1.20 -13.82
C PRO A 12 -15.19 -0.92 -12.37
N GLU A 13 -14.86 0.26 -11.85
CA GLU A 13 -15.45 0.95 -10.68
C GLU A 13 -15.77 0.16 -9.38
N THR A 14 -15.30 -1.07 -9.24
CA THR A 14 -15.40 -1.85 -8.00
C THR A 14 -14.02 -2.10 -7.45
N ASP A 15 -13.44 -1.08 -6.83
CA ASP A 15 -12.38 -1.27 -5.85
C ASP A 15 -12.45 -0.10 -4.88
N PHE A 16 -13.42 -0.18 -3.95
CA PHE A 16 -13.20 0.48 -2.68
C PHE A 16 -11.94 -0.17 -2.11
N SER A 17 -10.94 0.64 -1.77
CA SER A 17 -9.83 0.18 -0.95
C SER A 17 -10.42 -0.63 0.20
N SER A 18 -9.98 -1.87 0.41
CA SER A 18 -10.46 -2.68 1.55
C SER A 18 -9.63 -2.40 2.79
N SER A 19 -8.45 -1.80 2.59
CA SER A 19 -7.36 -1.81 3.55
C SER A 19 -6.60 -0.50 3.54
N TRP A 20 -6.09 -0.12 4.70
CA TRP A 20 -5.30 1.09 4.88
C TRP A 20 -4.11 0.85 5.79
N LEU A 21 -3.06 1.62 5.54
CA LEU A 21 -1.87 1.73 6.38
C LEU A 21 -1.66 3.19 6.76
N VAL A 22 -1.43 3.47 8.04
CA VAL A 22 -1.06 4.79 8.54
C VAL A 22 0.31 4.70 9.19
N GLN A 23 1.28 5.43 8.65
CA GLN A 23 2.61 5.54 9.26
C GLN A 23 2.59 6.63 10.33
N VAL A 24 2.83 6.27 11.58
CA VAL A 24 2.76 7.22 12.70
C VAL A 24 4.15 7.70 13.12
N GLU A 25 5.15 6.82 13.04
CA GLU A 25 6.52 7.14 13.47
C GLU A 25 7.53 6.54 12.49
N GLY A 26 8.63 7.25 12.24
CA GLY A 26 9.69 6.80 11.35
C GLY A 26 9.27 6.68 9.88
N SER A 27 9.86 5.70 9.18
CA SER A 27 9.57 5.43 7.77
C SER A 27 9.56 3.94 7.44
N ARG A 28 8.70 3.54 6.51
CA ARG A 28 8.55 2.14 6.09
C ARG A 28 8.42 2.01 4.59
N LEU A 29 9.20 1.12 3.99
CA LEU A 29 8.99 0.75 2.60
C LEU A 29 7.91 -0.33 2.52
N VAL A 30 6.80 -0.02 1.87
CA VAL A 30 5.71 -0.96 1.61
C VAL A 30 5.75 -1.34 0.14
N VAL A 31 5.77 -2.64 -0.13
CA VAL A 31 5.68 -3.19 -1.48
C VAL A 31 4.30 -3.79 -1.65
N LEU A 32 3.51 -3.25 -2.58
CA LEU A 32 2.25 -3.82 -3.03
C LEU A 32 2.55 -4.77 -4.18
N GLU A 33 2.48 -6.07 -3.91
CA GLU A 33 2.66 -7.12 -4.91
C GLU A 33 1.32 -7.45 -5.57
N PRO A 34 1.25 -7.62 -6.90
CA PRO A 34 0.04 -8.04 -7.58
C PRO A 34 -0.48 -9.38 -7.04
N SER A 35 -1.78 -9.48 -6.84
CA SER A 35 -2.41 -10.78 -6.57
C SER A 35 -2.45 -11.64 -7.83
N GLU A 36 -2.70 -12.94 -7.66
CA GLU A 36 -2.83 -13.89 -8.79
C GLU A 36 -3.95 -13.46 -9.75
N LEU A 37 -4.97 -12.76 -9.26
CA LEU A 37 -6.11 -12.27 -10.04
C LEU A 37 -5.70 -11.26 -11.12
N CYS A 38 -4.64 -10.48 -10.88
CA CYS A 38 -4.24 -9.43 -11.80
C CYS A 38 -2.75 -9.43 -12.14
N VAL A 39 -1.99 -10.49 -11.82
CA VAL A 39 -0.54 -10.58 -12.05
C VAL A 39 -0.09 -10.27 -13.48
N ARG A 40 -0.95 -10.48 -14.49
CA ARG A 40 -0.66 -10.17 -15.91
C ARG A 40 -0.91 -8.71 -16.31
N SER A 41 -1.66 -7.96 -15.51
CA SER A 41 -2.17 -6.61 -15.84
C SER A 41 -1.83 -5.55 -14.78
N CYS A 42 -1.49 -5.98 -13.57
CA CYS A 42 -1.01 -5.16 -12.47
C CYS A 42 0.52 -5.15 -12.42
N ARG A 43 1.09 -4.10 -11.85
CA ARG A 43 2.53 -4.02 -11.57
C ARG A 43 2.76 -3.94 -10.07
N GLN A 44 3.92 -4.42 -9.65
CA GLN A 44 4.40 -4.18 -8.30
C GLN A 44 4.62 -2.66 -8.11
N VAL A 45 4.17 -2.14 -6.97
CA VAL A 45 4.39 -0.75 -6.57
C VAL A 45 5.11 -0.74 -5.23
N SER A 46 6.18 0.04 -5.15
CA SER A 46 6.92 0.26 -3.91
C SER A 46 6.68 1.69 -3.44
N VAL A 47 6.19 1.85 -2.21
CA VAL A 47 5.85 3.13 -1.60
C VAL A 47 6.66 3.30 -0.32
N LEU A 48 7.43 4.38 -0.22
CA LEU A 48 8.07 4.76 1.04
C LEU A 48 7.07 5.60 1.84
N LEU A 49 6.50 5.02 2.90
CA LEU A 49 5.65 5.74 3.84
C LEU A 49 6.52 6.50 4.86
N LYS A 50 6.22 7.78 5.02
CA LYS A 50 6.77 8.66 6.06
C LYS A 50 5.69 8.97 7.09
N ALA A 51 6.10 9.45 8.26
CA ALA A 51 5.16 9.85 9.31
C ALA A 51 4.04 10.76 8.76
N ASN A 52 2.80 10.42 9.11
CA ASN A 52 1.53 11.01 8.65
C ASN A 52 1.06 10.62 7.24
N ASP A 53 1.80 9.77 6.51
CA ASP A 53 1.29 9.20 5.25
C ASP A 53 0.20 8.15 5.53
N VAL A 54 -0.81 8.15 4.67
CA VAL A 54 -1.87 7.14 4.64
C VAL A 54 -1.88 6.47 3.27
N LEU A 55 -1.74 5.14 3.25
CA LEU A 55 -1.81 4.33 2.05
C LEU A 55 -3.09 3.51 2.06
N TYR A 56 -3.93 3.72 1.05
CA TYR A 56 -5.12 2.91 0.79
C TYR A 56 -4.85 1.94 -0.35
N PHE A 57 -5.30 0.70 -0.20
CA PHE A 57 -5.16 -0.33 -1.22
C PHE A 57 -6.27 -1.39 -1.09
N SER A 58 -6.42 -2.21 -2.12
CA SER A 58 -7.38 -3.33 -2.14
C SER A 58 -6.60 -4.65 -1.98
N ASP A 59 -6.93 -5.39 -0.91
CA ASP A 59 -6.33 -6.70 -0.60
C ASP A 59 -6.71 -7.76 -1.65
N THR A 60 -7.76 -7.51 -2.42
CA THR A 60 -8.21 -8.39 -3.51
C THR A 60 -7.21 -8.37 -4.68
N ILE A 61 -6.69 -7.19 -5.03
CA ILE A 61 -5.81 -7.02 -6.19
C ILE A 61 -4.33 -6.94 -5.81
N SER A 62 -4.01 -6.67 -4.55
CA SER A 62 -2.64 -6.45 -4.10
C SER A 62 -2.39 -7.01 -2.70
N LYS A 63 -1.20 -7.53 -2.46
CA LYS A 63 -0.73 -7.95 -1.13
C LYS A 63 0.36 -6.99 -0.66
N ALA A 64 0.19 -6.43 0.53
CA ALA A 64 1.19 -5.55 1.13
C ALA A 64 2.30 -6.35 1.82
N ARG A 65 3.54 -6.06 1.45
CA ARG A 65 4.75 -6.56 2.12
C ARG A 65 5.52 -5.41 2.73
N SER A 66 5.90 -5.57 3.99
CA SER A 66 6.55 -4.55 4.80
C SER A 66 8.07 -4.75 4.79
N VAL A 67 8.84 -3.78 4.32
CA VAL A 67 10.32 -3.82 4.19
C VAL A 67 10.96 -2.68 4.99
N PRO A 68 12.02 -2.94 5.79
CA PRO A 68 12.76 -1.89 6.47
C PRO A 68 13.36 -0.88 5.48
N ALA A 69 13.16 0.42 5.72
CA ALA A 69 13.68 1.46 4.83
C ALA A 69 15.16 1.84 5.13
N HIS A 70 15.69 1.50 6.32
CA HIS A 70 17.05 1.81 6.78
C HIS A 70 17.46 3.30 6.63
N ILE A 71 16.50 4.21 6.80
CA ILE A 71 16.74 5.66 6.66
C ILE A 71 17.20 6.30 8.00
N GLY A 72 16.98 5.63 9.13
CA GLY A 72 17.42 6.08 10.45
C GLY A 72 17.27 4.99 11.51
N ASP A 73 17.74 5.29 12.72
CA ASP A 73 17.71 4.39 13.89
C ASP A 73 16.42 4.51 14.72
N GLU A 74 15.54 5.44 14.36
CA GLU A 74 14.26 5.62 15.05
C GLU A 74 13.30 4.46 14.78
N PRO A 75 12.44 4.10 15.75
CA PRO A 75 11.39 3.13 15.55
C PRO A 75 10.50 3.48 14.34
N SER A 76 10.06 2.46 13.61
CA SER A 76 9.07 2.61 12.54
C SER A 76 7.77 1.96 12.95
N ILE A 77 6.74 2.77 13.18
CA ILE A 77 5.41 2.31 13.60
C ILE A 77 4.39 2.59 12.50
N THR A 78 3.75 1.52 12.03
CA THR A 78 2.67 1.56 11.04
C THR A 78 1.46 0.84 11.61
N TYR A 79 0.29 1.47 11.59
CA TYR A 79 -0.98 0.81 11.88
C TYR A 79 -1.64 0.33 10.59
N MET A 80 -2.29 -0.82 10.66
CA MET A 80 -3.06 -1.39 9.55
C MET A 80 -4.50 -1.60 9.99
N GLY A 81 -5.44 -1.32 9.09
CA GLY A 81 -6.85 -1.63 9.28
C GLY A 81 -7.52 -2.01 7.97
N THR A 82 -8.71 -2.59 8.09
CA THR A 82 -9.57 -2.96 6.96
C THR A 82 -10.99 -2.45 7.17
N PHE A 83 -11.75 -2.32 6.09
CA PHE A 83 -13.18 -1.95 6.12
C PHE A 83 -13.96 -2.77 5.08
N TYR A 84 -15.26 -2.96 5.34
CA TYR A 84 -16.19 -3.83 4.60
C TYR A 84 -17.28 -3.02 3.90
#